data_AF-A0A5A9NVN9-F1
#
_entry.id   AF-A0A5A9NVN9-F1
#
_cell.length_a   1.000
_cell.length_b   1.000
_cell.length_c   1.000
_cell.angle_alpha   90.00
_cell.angle_beta   90.00
_cell.angle_gamma   90.00
#
_symmetry.space_group_name_H-M   'P 1'
#
loop_
_entity.id
_entity.type
_entity.pdbx_description
1 polymer ?
#
loop_
_entity_poly.entity_id
_entity_poly.type
_entity_poly.pdbx_seq_one_letter_code
_entity_poly.pdbx_strand_id
1 'polypeptide(L)'
;MNLEIEECRMFLEESRANSFPRILQFLEFRKNMIEQIVEKHSFINKNCITKSLKDKTNHLLAHIILKLNKPKSLFAKPQKELIGLLKDILQEAGTQHQHPEPYYLALLLLWPGNDPPDTRITRYAGMIKKSSKKQLLHIFRVRNPIAHLYLGKADGLERLLPKSALDSDFSKVKGRNVLWQNADIFKEQGIKDKLLRVQGTIEEGELYAEYGKLKIPVRPTYLGGIRSGNSTERVTFYVGFAIDGALAYDIQYADR
;
A
#
# COMPACT_ATOMS: atom_id res chain seq x y z
N MET A 1 34.03 5.50 3.81
CA MET A 1 32.71 6.15 3.85
C MET A 1 32.08 6.36 2.47
N ASN A 2 32.64 7.17 1.56
CA ASN A 2 31.98 7.37 0.25
C ASN A 2 32.04 6.12 -0.66
N LEU A 3 33.16 5.38 -0.64
CA LEU A 3 33.31 4.11 -1.38
C LEU A 3 32.30 3.04 -0.93
N GLU A 4 32.13 2.84 0.38
CA GLU A 4 31.20 1.85 0.94
C GLU A 4 29.72 2.20 0.64
N ILE A 5 29.39 3.50 0.56
CA ILE A 5 28.06 3.95 0.14
C ILE A 5 27.81 3.57 -1.32
N GLU A 6 28.81 3.76 -2.20
CA GLU A 6 28.70 3.38 -3.60
C GLU A 6 28.64 1.86 -3.78
N GLU A 7 29.39 1.08 -3.02
CA GLU A 7 29.26 -0.39 -3.00
C GLU A 7 27.84 -0.83 -2.60
N CYS A 8 27.24 -0.16 -1.60
CA CYS A 8 25.85 -0.42 -1.22
C CYS A 8 24.89 -0.08 -2.37
N ARG A 9 25.11 1.02 -3.08
CA ARG A 9 24.28 1.43 -4.24
C ARG A 9 24.41 0.45 -5.40
N MET A 10 25.63 0.00 -5.71
CA MET A 10 25.90 -1.01 -6.73
C MET A 10 25.17 -2.31 -6.41
N PHE A 11 25.28 -2.81 -5.18
CA PHE A 11 24.55 -4.00 -4.74
C PHE A 11 23.04 -3.84 -4.91
N LEU A 12 22.48 -2.68 -4.53
CA LEU A 12 21.06 -2.39 -4.68
C LEU A 12 20.64 -2.32 -6.16
N GLU A 13 21.50 -1.83 -7.06
CA GLU A 13 21.23 -1.84 -8.50
C GLU A 13 21.19 -3.27 -9.04
N GLU A 14 22.23 -4.07 -8.77
CA GLU A 14 22.37 -5.46 -9.22
C GLU A 14 21.23 -6.34 -8.70
N SER A 15 20.85 -6.15 -7.43
CA SER A 15 19.74 -6.85 -6.80
C SER A 15 18.36 -6.40 -7.33
N ARG A 16 18.30 -5.31 -8.10
CA ARG A 16 17.08 -4.60 -8.49
C ARG A 16 16.27 -4.14 -7.26
N ALA A 17 16.91 -3.41 -6.36
CA ALA A 17 16.35 -2.87 -5.11
C ALA A 17 16.69 -1.37 -4.91
N ASN A 18 17.07 -0.67 -5.98
CA ASN A 18 17.48 0.74 -6.01
C ASN A 18 16.31 1.75 -6.25
N SER A 19 15.09 1.26 -6.50
CA SER A 19 13.92 2.10 -6.73
C SER A 19 12.65 1.54 -6.11
N PHE A 20 11.70 2.41 -5.80
CA PHE A 20 10.48 2.07 -5.09
C PHE A 20 9.68 0.94 -5.75
N PRO A 21 9.38 0.97 -7.07
CA PRO A 21 8.65 -0.12 -7.72
C PRO A 21 9.44 -1.44 -7.75
N ARG A 22 10.78 -1.36 -7.79
CA ARG A 22 11.64 -2.55 -7.77
C ARG A 22 11.69 -3.17 -6.37
N ILE A 23 11.74 -2.35 -5.32
CA ILE A 23 11.67 -2.82 -3.92
C ILE A 23 10.32 -3.50 -3.64
N LEU A 24 9.21 -2.98 -4.18
CA LEU A 24 7.89 -3.62 -4.02
C LEU A 24 7.84 -5.07 -4.53
N GLN A 25 8.67 -5.46 -5.49
CA GLN A 25 8.72 -6.84 -6.00
C GLN A 25 9.14 -7.84 -4.92
N PHE A 26 9.83 -7.39 -3.86
CA PHE A 26 10.24 -8.25 -2.74
C PHE A 26 9.09 -8.65 -1.81
N LEU A 27 7.88 -8.11 -2.00
CA LEU A 27 6.65 -8.64 -1.39
C LEU A 27 6.31 -10.05 -1.90
N GLU A 28 6.74 -10.39 -3.10
CA GLU A 28 6.37 -11.65 -3.78
C GLU A 28 7.61 -12.49 -4.12
N PHE A 29 8.66 -11.87 -4.65
CA PHE A 29 9.85 -12.54 -5.19
C PHE A 29 11.08 -12.32 -4.32
N ARG A 30 12.01 -13.29 -4.31
CA ARG A 30 13.33 -13.15 -3.64
C ARG A 30 13.25 -12.64 -2.18
N LYS A 31 12.22 -13.08 -1.45
CA LYS A 31 11.94 -12.69 -0.05
C LYS A 31 13.11 -12.95 0.90
N ASN A 32 13.98 -13.91 0.56
CA ASN A 32 15.19 -14.22 1.32
C ASN A 32 16.20 -13.06 1.35
N MET A 33 16.27 -12.23 0.31
CA MET A 33 17.23 -11.12 0.18
C MET A 33 16.85 -9.85 0.95
N ILE A 34 15.61 -9.77 1.48
CA ILE A 34 15.08 -8.52 2.03
C ILE A 34 15.91 -7.97 3.21
N GLU A 35 16.53 -8.84 4.01
CA GLU A 35 17.40 -8.41 5.13
C GLU A 35 18.64 -7.69 4.64
N GLN A 36 19.32 -8.23 3.62
CA GLN A 36 20.50 -7.58 3.01
C GLN A 36 20.10 -6.24 2.38
N ILE A 37 18.95 -6.19 1.70
CA ILE A 37 18.43 -4.95 1.10
C ILE A 37 18.18 -3.89 2.18
N VAL A 38 17.52 -4.26 3.27
CA VAL A 38 17.29 -3.36 4.40
C VAL A 38 18.59 -2.90 5.03
N GLU A 39 19.57 -3.79 5.18
CA GLU A 39 20.89 -3.44 5.71
C GLU A 39 21.58 -2.39 4.84
N LYS A 40 21.62 -2.57 3.51
CA LYS A 40 22.25 -1.61 2.58
C LYS A 40 21.51 -0.27 2.58
N HIS A 41 20.18 -0.27 2.52
CA HIS A 41 19.40 0.97 2.65
C HIS A 41 19.62 1.65 4.01
N SER A 42 19.77 0.89 5.09
CA SER A 42 20.04 1.42 6.43
C SER A 42 21.44 2.01 6.55
N PHE A 43 22.43 1.38 5.94
CA PHE A 43 23.80 1.90 5.87
C PHE A 43 23.84 3.24 5.12
N ILE A 44 23.22 3.32 3.94
CA ILE A 44 23.12 4.57 3.18
C ILE A 44 22.36 5.63 3.99
N ASN A 45 21.22 5.27 4.58
CA ASN A 45 20.43 6.20 5.38
C ASN A 45 21.14 6.66 6.67
N LYS A 46 22.12 5.92 7.19
CA LYS A 46 22.91 6.36 8.35
C LYS A 46 24.10 7.23 7.95
N ASN A 47 24.84 6.81 6.93
CA ASN A 47 26.17 7.34 6.63
C ASN A 47 26.19 8.40 5.51
N CYS A 48 25.13 8.49 4.69
CA CYS A 48 25.05 9.51 3.66
C CYS A 48 24.64 10.86 4.25
N ILE A 49 25.45 11.91 4.02
CA ILE A 49 25.20 13.26 4.55
C ILE A 49 23.89 13.81 3.96
N THR A 50 23.75 13.76 2.63
CA THR A 50 22.58 14.24 1.89
C THR A 50 21.74 13.07 1.41
N LYS A 51 20.52 12.94 1.95
CA LYS A 51 19.59 11.86 1.59
C LYS A 51 18.47 12.47 0.76
N SER A 52 18.25 11.93 -0.43
CA SER A 52 17.09 12.33 -1.21
C SER A 52 15.80 11.79 -0.57
N LEU A 53 14.66 12.43 -0.82
CA LEU A 53 13.36 11.89 -0.44
C LEU A 53 13.16 10.45 -0.96
N LYS A 54 13.70 10.15 -2.15
CA LYS A 54 13.69 8.80 -2.74
C LYS A 54 14.45 7.79 -1.88
N ASP A 55 15.60 8.16 -1.33
CA ASP A 55 16.37 7.28 -0.45
C ASP A 55 15.58 6.98 0.83
N LYS A 56 14.91 8.01 1.39
CA LYS A 56 14.08 7.86 2.59
C LYS A 56 12.86 6.98 2.33
N THR A 57 12.13 7.19 1.23
CA THR A 57 10.96 6.38 0.88
C THR A 57 11.34 4.93 0.57
N ASN A 58 12.44 4.70 -0.16
CA ASN A 58 12.97 3.37 -0.44
C ASN A 58 13.37 2.64 0.87
N HIS A 59 14.07 3.35 1.76
CA HIS A 59 14.47 2.83 3.06
C HIS A 59 13.25 2.40 3.91
N LEU A 60 12.24 3.28 4.01
CA LEU A 60 11.03 2.97 4.77
C LEU A 60 10.26 1.78 4.14
N LEU A 61 10.12 1.75 2.82
CA LEU A 61 9.46 0.64 2.15
C LEU A 61 10.18 -0.70 2.40
N ALA A 62 11.51 -0.73 2.30
CA ALA A 62 12.28 -1.94 2.55
C ALA A 62 12.03 -2.47 3.97
N HIS A 63 11.98 -1.59 4.97
CA HIS A 63 11.65 -1.95 6.35
C HIS A 63 10.22 -2.47 6.52
N ILE A 64 9.23 -1.88 5.84
CA ILE A 64 7.85 -2.40 5.83
C ILE A 64 7.82 -3.81 5.25
N ILE A 65 8.43 -4.04 4.09
CA ILE A 65 8.46 -5.36 3.43
C ILE A 65 9.20 -6.38 4.30
N LEU A 66 10.30 -5.99 4.94
CA LEU A 66 11.00 -6.85 5.89
C LEU A 66 10.07 -7.28 7.03
N LYS A 67 9.33 -6.33 7.62
CA LYS A 67 8.42 -6.65 8.73
C LYS A 67 7.29 -7.58 8.30
N LEU A 68 6.77 -7.42 7.08
CA LEU A 68 5.73 -8.30 6.53
C LEU A 68 6.24 -9.72 6.20
N ASN A 69 7.47 -9.84 5.69
CA ASN A 69 8.03 -11.13 5.28
C ASN A 69 8.78 -11.87 6.41
N LYS A 70 9.46 -11.13 7.29
CA LYS A 70 10.32 -11.63 8.38
C LYS A 70 10.13 -10.78 9.64
N PRO A 71 8.95 -10.86 10.31
CA PRO A 71 8.61 -10.00 11.45
C PRO A 71 9.56 -10.12 12.66
N LYS A 72 10.26 -11.26 12.77
CA LYS A 72 11.24 -11.60 13.81
C LYS A 72 12.69 -11.26 13.45
N SER A 73 12.94 -10.65 12.29
CA SER A 73 14.29 -10.25 11.89
C SER A 73 14.87 -9.24 12.89
N LEU A 74 16.15 -9.35 13.19
CA LEU A 74 16.87 -8.41 14.06
C LEU A 74 16.94 -6.99 13.46
N PHE A 75 16.80 -6.87 12.14
CA PHE A 75 16.75 -5.59 11.44
C PHE A 75 15.35 -4.96 11.42
N ALA A 76 14.32 -5.68 11.86
CA ALA A 76 12.94 -5.21 11.80
C ALA A 76 12.68 -4.11 12.82
N LYS A 77 12.35 -2.92 12.34
CA LYS A 77 12.01 -1.78 13.20
C LYS A 77 10.62 -1.92 13.83
N PRO A 78 10.41 -1.41 15.05
CA PRO A 78 9.08 -1.31 15.64
C PRO A 78 8.22 -0.30 14.88
N GLN A 79 6.90 -0.47 14.93
CA GLN A 79 5.95 0.38 14.19
C GLN A 79 6.09 1.87 14.53
N LYS A 80 6.39 2.21 15.79
CA LYS A 80 6.62 3.59 16.24
C LYS A 80 7.79 4.25 15.48
N GLU A 81 8.87 3.52 15.21
CA GLU A 81 10.00 4.02 14.43
C GLU A 81 9.63 4.21 12.96
N LEU A 82 8.88 3.26 12.37
CA LEU A 82 8.40 3.37 10.99
C LEU A 82 7.52 4.61 10.80
N ILE A 83 6.64 4.89 11.76
CA ILE A 83 5.81 6.11 11.78
C ILE A 83 6.68 7.36 11.94
N GLY A 84 7.77 7.31 12.71
CA GLY A 84 8.75 8.40 12.81
C GLY A 84 9.38 8.72 11.46
N LEU A 85 9.93 7.70 10.78
CA LEU A 85 10.49 7.84 9.43
C LEU A 85 9.47 8.40 8.44
N LEU A 86 8.21 7.94 8.53
CA LEU A 86 7.13 8.45 7.69
C LEU A 86 6.87 9.94 7.92
N LYS A 87 6.87 10.41 9.17
CA LYS A 87 6.65 11.83 9.48
C LYS A 87 7.71 12.71 8.83
N ASP A 88 8.98 12.31 8.91
CA ASP A 88 10.09 13.03 8.29
C ASP A 88 9.94 13.09 6.76
N ILE A 89 9.57 11.97 6.15
CA ILE A 89 9.29 11.86 4.70
C ILE A 89 8.15 12.79 4.29
N LEU A 90 7.05 12.78 5.04
CA LEU A 90 5.87 13.58 4.71
C LEU A 90 6.09 15.08 4.94
N GLN A 91 6.92 15.44 5.92
CA GLN A 91 7.32 16.82 6.17
C GLN A 91 8.15 17.37 5.00
N GLU A 92 9.11 16.59 4.49
CA GLU A 92 9.93 16.97 3.34
C GLU A 92 9.14 16.98 2.01
N ALA A 93 8.28 15.97 1.78
CA ALA A 93 7.44 15.90 0.60
C ALA A 93 6.45 17.09 0.53
N GLY A 94 5.92 17.50 1.68
CA GLY A 94 4.89 18.52 1.76
C GLY A 94 3.60 18.09 1.06
N THR A 95 2.88 19.05 0.48
CA THR A 95 1.53 18.83 -0.08
C THR A 95 1.48 18.82 -1.60
N GLN A 96 2.58 19.22 -2.24
CA GLN A 96 2.68 19.41 -3.69
C GLN A 96 3.65 18.42 -4.34
N HIS A 97 4.14 17.43 -3.58
CA HIS A 97 5.02 16.42 -4.13
C HIS A 97 4.35 15.68 -5.30
N GLN A 98 5.09 15.54 -6.39
CA GLN A 98 4.55 15.03 -7.65
C GLN A 98 4.44 13.51 -7.67
N HIS A 99 5.25 12.82 -6.86
CA HIS A 99 5.32 11.37 -6.83
C HIS A 99 4.42 10.77 -5.74
N PRO A 100 3.74 9.64 -5.98
CA PRO A 100 2.78 9.06 -5.04
C PRO A 100 3.41 8.33 -3.84
N GLU A 101 4.69 7.95 -3.90
CA GLU A 101 5.36 7.05 -2.95
C GLU A 101 5.26 7.51 -1.49
N PRO A 102 5.51 8.77 -1.11
CA PRO A 102 5.34 9.23 0.27
C PRO A 102 3.92 9.02 0.79
N TYR A 103 2.92 9.33 -0.04
CA TYR A 103 1.51 9.22 0.31
C TYR A 103 1.05 7.77 0.32
N TYR A 104 1.60 6.92 -0.54
CA TYR A 104 1.37 5.47 -0.51
C TYR A 104 1.85 4.87 0.83
N LEU A 105 3.06 5.23 1.27
CA LEU A 105 3.56 4.81 2.59
C LEU A 105 2.68 5.33 3.73
N ALA A 106 2.12 6.53 3.60
CA ALA A 106 1.15 7.05 4.56
C ALA A 106 -0.14 6.22 4.59
N LEU A 107 -0.67 5.80 3.44
CA LEU A 107 -1.82 4.90 3.39
C LEU A 107 -1.50 3.57 4.07
N LEU A 108 -0.31 3.00 3.89
CA LEU A 108 0.04 1.72 4.52
C LEU A 108 0.15 1.81 6.05
N LEU A 109 0.81 2.84 6.58
CA LEU A 109 1.13 2.93 8.00
C LEU A 109 0.07 3.62 8.85
N LEU A 110 -0.75 4.49 8.25
CA LEU A 110 -1.74 5.29 8.97
C LEU A 110 -3.18 4.80 8.75
N TRP A 111 -3.40 3.76 7.94
CA TRP A 111 -4.75 3.20 7.74
C TRP A 111 -5.39 2.85 9.08
N PRO A 112 -6.66 3.27 9.32
CA PRO A 112 -7.32 3.02 10.59
C PRO A 112 -7.31 1.54 10.98
N GLY A 113 -7.05 1.33 12.26
CA GLY A 113 -7.14 0.03 12.94
C GLY A 113 -8.07 0.12 14.13
N ASN A 114 -7.71 -0.55 15.22
CA ASN A 114 -8.47 -0.44 16.47
C ASN A 114 -8.11 0.84 17.25
N ASP A 115 -6.90 1.36 17.05
CA ASP A 115 -6.49 2.65 17.61
C ASP A 115 -7.27 3.82 16.98
N PRO A 116 -7.40 4.95 17.71
CA PRO A 116 -8.03 6.15 17.17
C PRO A 116 -7.41 6.55 15.82
N PRO A 117 -8.24 6.79 14.79
CA PRO A 117 -7.74 6.96 13.44
C PRO A 117 -6.98 8.29 13.30
N ASP A 118 -5.83 8.26 12.63
CA ASP A 118 -5.10 9.47 12.27
C ASP A 118 -5.87 10.23 11.19
N THR A 119 -6.49 11.34 11.56
CA THR A 119 -7.35 12.15 10.67
C THR A 119 -6.61 12.68 9.45
N ARG A 120 -5.27 12.74 9.48
CA ARG A 120 -4.44 13.17 8.34
C ARG A 120 -4.50 12.19 7.18
N ILE A 121 -4.92 10.94 7.41
CA ILE A 121 -4.99 9.95 6.33
C ILE A 121 -5.93 10.38 5.19
N THR A 122 -7.06 11.01 5.50
CA THR A 122 -8.00 11.52 4.49
C THR A 122 -7.30 12.52 3.57
N ARG A 123 -6.42 13.36 4.13
CA ARG A 123 -5.62 14.31 3.36
C ARG A 123 -4.62 13.59 2.46
N TYR A 124 -3.91 12.58 2.96
CA TYR A 124 -2.94 11.82 2.15
C TYR A 124 -3.62 10.98 1.05
N ALA A 125 -4.80 10.42 1.33
CA ALA A 125 -5.63 9.75 0.32
C ALA A 125 -6.09 10.72 -0.78
N GLY A 126 -6.40 11.97 -0.43
CA GLY A 126 -6.65 13.02 -1.43
C GLY A 126 -5.41 13.42 -2.23
N MET A 127 -4.24 13.47 -1.59
CA MET A 127 -2.97 13.84 -2.23
C MET A 127 -2.49 12.80 -3.22
N ILE A 128 -2.55 11.51 -2.87
CA ILE A 128 -2.14 10.43 -3.78
C ILE A 128 -3.02 10.40 -5.03
N LYS A 129 -4.33 10.64 -4.90
CA LYS A 129 -5.25 10.78 -6.04
C LYS A 129 -4.82 11.93 -6.96
N LYS A 130 -4.33 13.04 -6.41
CA LYS A 130 -3.85 14.20 -7.18
C LYS A 130 -2.50 13.95 -7.86
N SER A 131 -1.52 13.38 -7.14
CA SER A 131 -0.18 13.10 -7.69
C SER A 131 -0.25 12.03 -8.78
N SER A 132 -1.04 10.98 -8.56
CA SER A 132 -1.26 9.90 -9.53
C SER A 132 -1.95 10.39 -10.80
N LYS A 133 -2.96 11.26 -10.70
CA LYS A 133 -3.58 11.88 -11.88
C LYS A 133 -2.56 12.69 -12.70
N LYS A 134 -1.62 13.41 -12.08
CA LYS A 134 -0.63 14.20 -12.84
C LYS A 134 0.37 13.32 -13.61
N GLN A 135 0.80 12.20 -13.03
CA GLN A 135 1.87 11.37 -13.62
C GLN A 135 1.35 10.22 -14.51
N LEU A 136 0.12 9.74 -14.29
CA LEU A 136 -0.31 8.44 -14.82
C LEU A 136 -1.55 8.50 -15.72
N LEU A 137 -1.94 9.70 -16.20
CA LEU A 137 -3.05 9.89 -17.16
C LEU A 137 -2.90 9.05 -18.45
N HIS A 138 -1.67 8.80 -18.90
CA HIS A 138 -1.41 7.96 -20.07
C HIS A 138 -1.36 6.46 -19.75
N ILE A 139 -0.96 6.07 -18.53
CA ILE A 139 -0.72 4.67 -18.15
C ILE A 139 -2.00 4.01 -17.60
N PHE A 140 -2.80 4.74 -16.83
CA PHE A 140 -4.05 4.21 -16.25
C PHE A 140 -5.21 4.09 -17.23
N ARG A 141 -5.09 4.66 -18.44
CA ARG A 141 -6.04 4.38 -19.52
C ARG A 141 -5.88 2.96 -20.08
N VAL A 142 -4.75 2.30 -19.83
CA VAL A 142 -4.41 1.01 -20.45
C VAL A 142 -4.44 -0.16 -19.47
N ARG A 143 -4.23 0.07 -18.15
CA ARG A 143 -4.17 -1.02 -17.16
C ARG A 143 -4.77 -0.62 -15.81
N ASN A 144 -5.68 -1.46 -15.31
CA ASN A 144 -6.25 -1.30 -13.96
C ASN A 144 -5.14 -1.38 -12.91
N PRO A 145 -5.11 -0.48 -11.91
CA PRO A 145 -4.05 -0.49 -10.90
C PRO A 145 -4.16 -1.72 -10.03
N ILE A 146 -3.02 -2.37 -9.79
CA ILE A 146 -2.94 -3.63 -9.08
C ILE A 146 -2.54 -3.34 -7.65
N ALA A 147 -3.39 -3.71 -6.69
CA ALA A 147 -3.04 -3.66 -5.28
C ALA A 147 -1.93 -4.68 -4.97
N HIS A 148 -0.89 -4.22 -4.28
CA HIS A 148 0.21 -5.07 -3.81
C HIS A 148 -0.07 -5.63 -2.41
N LEU A 149 -0.85 -4.89 -1.62
CA LEU A 149 -1.23 -5.20 -0.25
C LEU A 149 -2.75 -5.07 -0.11
N TYR A 150 -3.34 -5.88 0.76
CA TYR A 150 -4.76 -5.87 1.06
C TYR A 150 -4.99 -5.69 2.55
N LEU A 151 -6.12 -5.10 2.91
CA LEU A 151 -6.49 -4.87 4.31
C LEU A 151 -7.06 -6.16 4.92
N GLY A 152 -6.32 -6.71 5.87
CA GLY A 152 -6.69 -7.85 6.70
C GLY A 152 -7.33 -7.44 8.02
N LYS A 153 -7.81 -8.44 8.77
CA LYS A 153 -8.51 -8.26 10.06
C LYS A 153 -7.59 -7.98 11.25
N ALA A 154 -6.29 -8.25 11.11
CA ALA A 154 -5.31 -7.97 12.16
C ALA A 154 -5.10 -6.46 12.37
N ASP A 155 -4.40 -6.10 13.44
CA ASP A 155 -4.06 -4.70 13.73
C ASP A 155 -2.58 -4.40 13.45
N GLY A 156 -2.21 -3.12 13.58
CA GLY A 156 -0.85 -2.66 13.29
C GLY A 156 -0.43 -2.95 11.85
N LEU A 157 0.85 -3.30 11.64
CA LEU A 157 1.35 -3.62 10.30
C LEU A 157 0.89 -4.99 9.79
N GLU A 158 0.51 -5.90 10.69
CA GLU A 158 0.03 -7.25 10.34
C GLU A 158 -1.31 -7.22 9.60
N ARG A 159 -2.03 -6.10 9.68
CA ARG A 159 -3.22 -5.85 8.85
C ARG A 159 -2.89 -5.84 7.35
N LEU A 160 -1.65 -5.57 6.96
CA LEU A 160 -1.28 -5.47 5.54
C LEU A 160 -0.92 -6.85 5.02
N LEU A 161 -1.79 -7.43 4.20
CA LEU A 161 -1.60 -8.75 3.63
C LEU A 161 -1.06 -8.65 2.20
N PRO A 162 0.16 -9.14 1.91
CA PRO A 162 0.67 -9.26 0.55
C PRO A 162 -0.22 -10.17 -0.29
N LYS A 163 -0.38 -9.85 -1.57
CA LYS A 163 -1.09 -10.74 -2.52
C LYS A 163 -0.58 -12.18 -2.46
N SER A 164 0.74 -12.35 -2.36
CA SER A 164 1.37 -13.68 -2.24
C SER A 164 0.93 -14.48 -1.01
N ALA A 165 0.54 -13.81 0.09
CA ALA A 165 0.03 -14.45 1.31
C ALA A 165 -1.46 -14.81 1.23
N LEU A 166 -2.18 -14.20 0.29
CA LEU A 166 -3.55 -14.57 -0.05
C LEU A 166 -3.53 -15.73 -1.06
N ASP A 167 -2.62 -15.68 -2.04
CA ASP A 167 -2.48 -16.71 -3.09
C ASP A 167 -2.06 -18.10 -2.57
N SER A 168 -1.36 -18.17 -1.43
CA SER A 168 -0.87 -19.44 -0.86
C SER A 168 -2.00 -20.45 -0.63
N ASP A 169 -3.16 -19.96 -0.18
CA ASP A 169 -4.34 -20.79 0.13
C ASP A 169 -5.01 -21.32 -1.13
N PHE A 170 -4.78 -20.65 -2.26
CA PHE A 170 -5.37 -20.96 -3.57
C PHE A 170 -4.33 -21.51 -4.54
N SER A 171 -3.17 -21.96 -4.04
CA SER A 171 -2.09 -22.49 -4.86
C SER A 171 -2.52 -23.66 -5.74
N LYS A 172 -3.56 -24.41 -5.33
CA LYS A 172 -4.16 -25.54 -6.05
C LYS A 172 -5.35 -25.15 -6.95
N VAL A 173 -5.86 -23.92 -6.89
CA VAL A 173 -7.02 -23.48 -7.68
C VAL A 173 -6.58 -23.14 -9.10
N LYS A 174 -7.10 -23.88 -10.08
CA LYS A 174 -6.88 -23.61 -11.50
C LYS A 174 -7.51 -22.26 -11.87
N GLY A 175 -6.79 -21.44 -12.65
CA GLY A 175 -7.32 -20.15 -13.10
C GLY A 175 -7.29 -19.03 -12.05
N ARG A 176 -6.50 -19.14 -10.96
CA ARG A 176 -6.37 -18.08 -9.93
C ARG A 176 -6.12 -16.67 -10.49
N ASN A 177 -5.33 -16.56 -11.57
CA ASN A 177 -5.06 -15.28 -12.22
C ASN A 177 -6.34 -14.68 -12.83
N VAL A 178 -7.22 -15.54 -13.36
CA VAL A 178 -8.54 -15.15 -13.87
C VAL A 178 -9.46 -14.71 -12.73
N LEU A 179 -9.43 -15.42 -11.59
CA LEU A 179 -10.21 -15.02 -10.40
C LEU A 179 -9.82 -13.64 -9.87
N TRP A 180 -8.51 -13.31 -9.87
CA TRP A 180 -8.05 -11.97 -9.53
C TRP A 180 -8.48 -10.92 -10.57
N GLN A 181 -8.43 -11.25 -11.86
CA GLN A 181 -8.83 -10.35 -12.94
C GLN A 181 -10.33 -10.01 -12.91
N ASN A 182 -11.16 -11.02 -12.63
CA ASN A 182 -12.62 -10.88 -12.61
C ASN A 182 -13.17 -10.52 -11.22
N ALA A 183 -12.29 -10.33 -10.23
CA ALA A 183 -12.64 -10.11 -8.81
C ALA A 183 -13.45 -11.24 -8.14
N ASP A 184 -13.64 -12.39 -8.80
CA ASP A 184 -14.30 -13.56 -8.19
C ASP A 184 -13.52 -14.14 -7.02
N ILE A 185 -12.21 -13.86 -6.93
CA ILE A 185 -11.37 -14.28 -5.80
C ILE A 185 -11.92 -13.82 -4.44
N PHE A 186 -12.63 -12.68 -4.38
CA PHE A 186 -13.21 -12.15 -3.15
C PHE A 186 -14.44 -12.93 -2.66
N LYS A 187 -14.99 -13.83 -3.48
CA LYS A 187 -16.09 -14.74 -3.10
C LYS A 187 -15.59 -15.95 -2.32
N GLU A 188 -14.31 -16.29 -2.47
CA GLU A 188 -13.68 -17.45 -1.82
C GLU A 188 -13.59 -17.29 -0.31
N GLN A 189 -13.99 -18.33 0.45
CA GLN A 189 -14.05 -18.26 1.91
C GLN A 189 -12.69 -17.95 2.54
N GLY A 190 -11.61 -18.56 2.04
CA GLY A 190 -10.25 -18.29 2.56
C GLY A 190 -9.81 -16.82 2.41
N ILE A 191 -10.33 -16.10 1.40
CA ILE A 191 -10.11 -14.65 1.26
C ILE A 191 -10.96 -13.88 2.27
N LYS A 192 -12.25 -14.22 2.40
CA LYS A 192 -13.17 -13.58 3.36
C LYS A 192 -12.72 -13.76 4.81
N ASP A 193 -12.08 -14.88 5.12
CA ASP A 193 -11.57 -15.17 6.45
C ASP A 193 -10.38 -14.28 6.83
N LYS A 194 -9.55 -13.92 5.85
CA LYS A 194 -8.34 -13.09 6.04
C LYS A 194 -8.59 -11.59 5.90
N LEU A 195 -9.40 -11.19 4.93
CA LEU A 195 -9.61 -9.77 4.60
C LEU A 195 -10.65 -9.10 5.50
N LEU A 196 -10.41 -7.83 5.82
CA LEU A 196 -11.37 -7.00 6.52
C LEU A 196 -12.37 -6.41 5.51
N ARG A 197 -13.65 -6.72 5.73
CA ARG A 197 -14.77 -6.06 5.04
C ARG A 197 -14.98 -4.68 5.68
N VAL A 198 -14.88 -3.63 4.88
CA VAL A 198 -15.00 -2.24 5.33
C VAL A 198 -16.38 -1.70 4.96
N GLN A 199 -16.99 -0.95 5.88
CA GLN A 199 -18.19 -0.18 5.60
C GLN A 199 -17.84 1.14 4.92
N GLY A 200 -18.71 1.61 4.03
CA GLY A 200 -18.49 2.86 3.34
C GLY A 200 -19.77 3.47 2.79
N THR A 201 -19.60 4.65 2.19
CA THR A 201 -20.66 5.36 1.49
C THR A 201 -20.22 5.78 0.10
N ILE A 202 -21.18 5.79 -0.81
CA ILE A 202 -21.07 6.49 -2.09
C ILE A 202 -21.82 7.81 -1.94
N GLU A 203 -21.12 8.92 -2.16
CA GLU A 203 -21.66 10.28 -2.09
C GLU A 203 -21.16 11.05 -3.32
N GLU A 204 -22.09 11.62 -4.10
CA GLU A 204 -21.76 12.39 -5.31
C GLU A 204 -20.88 11.62 -6.32
N GLY A 205 -21.05 10.30 -6.40
CA GLY A 205 -20.27 9.42 -7.28
C GLY A 205 -18.84 9.11 -6.79
N GLU A 206 -18.48 9.54 -5.58
CA GLU A 206 -17.21 9.23 -4.93
C GLU A 206 -17.42 8.21 -3.81
N LEU A 207 -16.48 7.28 -3.66
CA LEU A 207 -16.55 6.20 -2.68
C LEU A 207 -15.65 6.49 -1.48
N TYR A 208 -16.19 6.29 -0.29
CA TYR A 208 -15.49 6.53 0.97
C TYR A 208 -15.51 5.27 1.85
N ALA A 209 -14.35 4.92 2.39
CA ALA A 209 -14.24 4.02 3.53
C ALA A 209 -14.53 4.78 4.83
N GLU A 210 -15.38 4.23 5.68
CA GLU A 210 -15.81 4.88 6.91
C GLU A 210 -15.21 4.25 8.16
N TYR A 211 -14.70 5.12 9.04
CA TYR A 211 -14.18 4.78 10.35
C TYR A 211 -14.70 5.78 11.39
N GLY A 212 -15.87 5.49 11.97
CA GLY A 212 -16.58 6.43 12.84
C GLY A 212 -16.98 7.69 12.07
N LYS A 213 -16.44 8.85 12.46
CA LYS A 213 -16.69 10.12 11.75
C LYS A 213 -15.72 10.36 10.58
N LEU A 214 -14.71 9.52 10.42
CA LEU A 214 -13.68 9.68 9.39
C LEU A 214 -14.14 9.03 8.08
N LYS A 215 -14.09 9.80 6.99
CA LYS A 215 -14.31 9.35 5.62
C LYS A 215 -13.00 9.40 4.85
N ILE A 216 -12.57 8.27 4.30
CA ILE A 216 -11.32 8.14 3.55
C ILE A 216 -11.67 7.81 2.10
N PRO A 217 -11.30 8.65 1.11
CA PRO A 217 -11.64 8.37 -0.28
C PRO A 217 -10.90 7.13 -0.78
N VAL A 218 -11.62 6.25 -1.46
CA VAL A 218 -11.10 5.03 -2.11
C VAL A 218 -11.64 4.95 -3.52
N ARG A 219 -10.89 4.35 -4.44
CA ARG A 219 -11.31 4.25 -5.84
C ARG A 219 -11.93 2.88 -6.12
N PRO A 220 -13.11 2.77 -6.76
CA PRO A 220 -13.59 1.49 -7.24
C PRO A 220 -12.60 0.90 -8.26
N THR A 221 -12.36 -0.40 -8.18
CA THR A 221 -11.56 -1.11 -9.19
C THR A 221 -12.30 -1.27 -10.52
N TYR A 222 -13.64 -1.37 -10.48
CA TYR A 222 -14.50 -1.40 -11.64
C TYR A 222 -15.42 -0.17 -11.66
N LEU A 223 -15.19 0.76 -12.59
CA LEU A 223 -15.92 2.04 -12.68
C LEU A 223 -17.43 1.86 -12.91
N GLY A 224 -17.85 0.77 -13.56
CA GLY A 224 -19.27 0.42 -13.72
C GLY A 224 -19.93 -0.17 -12.47
N GLY A 225 -19.19 -0.33 -11.37
CA GLY A 225 -19.68 -0.94 -10.12
C GLY A 225 -20.33 0.05 -9.15
N ILE A 226 -20.24 1.36 -9.43
CA ILE A 226 -20.83 2.41 -8.61
C ILE A 226 -22.04 3.00 -9.33
N ARG A 227 -23.19 3.10 -8.65
CA ARG A 227 -24.37 3.79 -9.17
C ARG A 227 -24.10 5.28 -9.17
N SER A 228 -24.27 5.93 -10.32
CA SER A 228 -24.22 7.38 -10.43
C SER A 228 -25.60 7.96 -10.12
N GLY A 229 -25.79 8.44 -8.90
CA GLY A 229 -27.00 9.14 -8.49
C GLY A 229 -26.71 10.12 -7.36
N ASN A 230 -27.66 11.02 -7.09
CA ASN A 230 -27.56 12.01 -6.02
C ASN A 230 -27.87 11.43 -4.63
N SER A 231 -28.13 10.13 -4.52
CA SER A 231 -28.41 9.47 -3.25
C SER A 231 -27.14 9.01 -2.57
N THR A 232 -27.05 9.23 -1.25
CA THR A 232 -26.06 8.56 -0.42
C THR A 232 -26.39 7.07 -0.31
N GLU A 233 -25.51 6.21 -0.79
CA GLU A 233 -25.70 4.76 -0.74
C GLU A 233 -24.71 4.11 0.23
N ARG A 234 -25.22 3.23 1.10
CA ARG A 234 -24.40 2.42 2.01
C ARG A 234 -23.85 1.22 1.26
N VAL A 235 -22.54 0.98 1.39
CA VAL A 235 -21.87 -0.15 0.76
C VAL A 235 -20.88 -0.83 1.70
N THR A 236 -20.51 -2.04 1.36
CA THR A 236 -19.36 -2.73 1.93
C THR A 236 -18.41 -3.22 0.85
N PHE A 237 -17.13 -3.29 1.13
CA PHE A 237 -16.10 -3.71 0.16
C PHE A 237 -14.82 -4.16 0.87
N TYR A 238 -13.90 -4.76 0.12
CA TYR A 238 -12.53 -5.00 0.56
C TYR A 238 -11.60 -3.88 0.08
N VAL A 239 -10.60 -3.54 0.90
CA VAL A 239 -9.61 -2.50 0.58
C VAL A 239 -8.30 -3.13 0.12
N GLY A 240 -7.76 -2.63 -1.00
CA GLY A 240 -6.40 -2.91 -1.44
C GLY A 240 -5.59 -1.62 -1.64
N PHE A 241 -4.28 -1.73 -1.56
CA PHE A 241 -3.35 -0.61 -1.66
C PHE A 241 -2.48 -0.77 -2.90
N ALA A 242 -2.76 0.06 -3.91
CA ALA A 242 -1.92 0.24 -5.09
C ALA A 242 -1.07 1.51 -4.94
N ILE A 243 0.04 1.60 -5.69
CA ILE A 243 0.96 2.76 -5.63
C ILE A 243 0.22 4.07 -5.88
N ASP A 244 -0.88 4.04 -6.64
CA ASP A 244 -1.65 5.22 -7.00
C ASP A 244 -2.81 5.55 -6.07
N GLY A 245 -3.09 4.70 -5.08
CA GLY A 245 -4.13 4.94 -4.10
C GLY A 245 -4.77 3.67 -3.53
N ALA A 246 -5.66 3.89 -2.57
CA ALA A 246 -6.53 2.86 -2.03
C ALA A 246 -7.63 2.49 -3.03
N LEU A 247 -7.88 1.18 -3.15
CA LEU A 247 -8.80 0.55 -4.08
C LEU A 247 -9.89 -0.18 -3.31
N ALA A 248 -11.12 -0.11 -3.82
CA ALA A 248 -12.26 -0.88 -3.35
C ALA A 248 -12.56 -2.06 -4.31
N TYR A 249 -12.70 -3.23 -3.71
CA TYR A 249 -12.98 -4.50 -4.40
C TYR A 249 -14.27 -5.12 -3.88
N ASP A 250 -14.99 -5.82 -4.76
CA ASP A 250 -16.24 -6.54 -4.41
C ASP A 250 -17.24 -5.63 -3.67
N ILE A 251 -17.56 -4.48 -4.27
CA ILE A 251 -18.49 -3.50 -3.70
C ILE A 251 -19.89 -4.12 -3.67
N GLN A 252 -20.48 -4.23 -2.49
CA GLN A 252 -21.84 -4.70 -2.27
C GLN A 252 -22.67 -3.59 -1.63
N TYR A 253 -23.83 -3.32 -2.19
CA TYR A 253 -24.81 -2.39 -1.62
C TYR A 253 -25.47 -3.04 -0.41
N ALA A 254 -25.71 -2.24 0.63
CA ALA A 254 -26.65 -2.67 1.65
C ALA A 254 -28.02 -2.80 1.00
N ASP A 255 -28.65 -3.97 1.12
CA ASP A 255 -30.05 -4.13 0.76
C ASP A 255 -30.89 -3.13 1.58
N ARG A 256 -31.82 -2.44 0.92
CA ARG A 256 -32.78 -1.55 1.58
C ARG A 256 -33.84 -2.35 2.31
#